data_AF-A0A4T2BVW3-F1
#
_entry.id   AF-A0A4T2BVW3-F1
#
_cell.length_a   1.000
_cell.length_b   1.000
_cell.length_c   1.000
_cell.angle_alpha   90.00
_cell.angle_beta   90.00
_cell.angle_gamma   90.00
#
_symmetry.space_group_name_H-M   'P 1'
#
loop_
_entity.id
_entity.type
_entity.pdbx_description
1 polymer ?
#
loop_
_entity_poly.entity_id
_entity_poly.type
_entity_poly.pdbx_seq_one_letter_code
_entity_poly.pdbx_strand_id
1 'polypeptide(L)'
;MGYRATPGSCAGTSTSTATDSVLQRTSDGGATWTTVSPTNIRVRQVERLVAVDDAHVDVLGRYGTACTLSDISSYTSGEFWQVYPDRTATFPN
;
A
#
# COMPACT_ATOMS: atom_id res chain seq x y z
N MET A 1 -1.64 9.22 -15.25
CA MET A 1 -1.72 8.89 -13.81
C MET A 1 -1.30 7.45 -13.59
N GLY A 2 -0.77 7.14 -12.40
CA GLY A 2 -0.33 5.79 -12.07
C GLY A 2 0.18 5.69 -10.64
N TYR A 3 0.32 4.45 -10.18
CA TYR A 3 0.81 4.12 -8.85
C TYR A 3 1.93 3.09 -8.94
N ARG A 4 2.89 3.18 -8.03
CA ARG A 4 3.93 2.16 -7.87
C ARG A 4 4.23 1.94 -6.39
N ALA A 5 4.82 0.79 -6.10
CA ALA A 5 5.30 0.44 -4.78
C ALA A 5 6.75 0.01 -4.86
N THR A 6 7.56 0.47 -3.90
CA THR A 6 8.82 -0.19 -3.54
C THR A 6 8.52 -1.04 -2.30
N PRO A 7 8.74 -2.37 -2.35
CA PRO A 7 8.45 -3.24 -1.22
C PRO A 7 9.39 -2.92 -0.06
N GLY A 8 8.82 -2.90 1.14
CA GLY A 8 9.56 -2.95 2.39
C GLY A 8 9.81 -4.41 2.80
N SER A 9 9.83 -4.66 4.11
CA SER A 9 10.07 -6.00 4.65
C SER A 9 9.22 -6.29 5.88
N CYS A 10 8.67 -7.50 5.88
CA CYS A 10 8.08 -8.11 7.05
C CYS A 10 9.14 -8.91 7.81
N ALA A 11 9.48 -8.50 9.03
CA ALA A 11 10.45 -9.20 9.87
C ALA A 11 9.79 -10.22 10.84
N GLY A 12 8.53 -10.59 10.59
CA GLY A 12 7.76 -11.45 11.50
C GLY A 12 7.53 -10.79 12.86
N THR A 13 7.60 -11.54 13.96
CA THR A 13 7.44 -11.03 15.33
C THR A 13 8.60 -10.14 15.80
N SER A 14 9.70 -10.06 15.05
CA SER A 14 10.84 -9.19 15.36
C SER A 14 10.65 -7.82 14.72
N THR A 15 10.36 -6.79 15.52
CA THR A 15 10.08 -5.42 15.03
C THR A 15 11.33 -4.64 14.63
N SER A 16 12.53 -5.13 14.95
CA SER A 16 13.81 -4.41 14.79
C SER A 16 14.34 -4.36 13.35
N THR A 17 13.77 -5.12 12.43
CA THR A 17 14.24 -5.17 11.02
C THR A 17 13.15 -4.85 9.99
N ALA A 18 11.89 -4.67 10.41
CA ALA A 18 10.79 -4.44 9.49
C ALA A 18 10.87 -3.02 8.90
N THR A 19 10.82 -2.93 7.57
CA THR A 19 10.80 -1.67 6.82
C THR A 19 9.45 -1.44 6.17
N ASP A 20 9.00 -0.19 6.16
CA ASP A 20 7.76 0.19 5.47
C ASP A 20 8.00 0.23 3.95
N SER A 21 6.98 -0.15 3.19
CA SER A 21 6.91 0.01 1.75
C SER A 21 6.73 1.48 1.39
N VAL A 22 7.28 1.86 0.25
CA VAL A 22 7.12 3.20 -0.32
C VAL A 22 6.08 3.14 -1.45
N LEU A 23 4.89 3.68 -1.19
CA LEU A 23 3.83 3.85 -2.17
C LEU A 23 3.97 5.25 -2.79
N GLN A 24 3.92 5.33 -4.11
CA GLN A 24 4.06 6.58 -4.83
C GLN A 24 3.01 6.70 -5.93
N ARG A 25 2.55 7.93 -6.16
CA ARG A 25 1.63 8.30 -7.24
C ARG A 25 2.34 9.22 -8.23
N THR A 26 1.96 9.09 -9.50
CA THR A 26 2.31 10.03 -10.57
C THR A 26 1.04 10.58 -11.23
N SER A 27 1.04 11.86 -11.56
CA SER A 27 0.01 12.50 -12.39
C SER A 27 0.49 12.76 -13.82
N ASP A 28 1.79 12.70 -14.08
CA ASP A 28 2.46 13.11 -15.33
C ASP A 28 2.97 11.94 -16.18
N GLY A 29 2.35 10.76 -16.04
CA GLY A 29 2.71 9.57 -16.81
C GLY A 29 4.01 8.90 -16.35
N GLY A 30 4.46 9.21 -15.12
CA GLY A 30 5.64 8.58 -14.51
C GLY A 30 6.92 9.40 -14.62
N ALA A 31 6.85 10.65 -15.07
CA ALA A 31 8.00 11.55 -15.11
C ALA A 31 8.39 12.01 -13.68
N THR A 32 7.40 12.28 -12.83
CA THR A 32 7.60 12.55 -11.39
C THR A 32 6.72 11.66 -10.53
N TRP A 33 7.18 11.40 -9.30
CA TRP A 33 6.54 10.50 -8.35
C TRP A 33 6.51 11.12 -6.96
N THR A 34 5.32 11.23 -6.39
CA THR A 34 5.09 11.75 -5.04
C THR A 34 4.77 10.61 -4.10
N THR A 35 5.45 10.56 -2.95
CA THR A 35 5.20 9.54 -1.93
C THR A 35 3.85 9.76 -1.25
N VAL A 36 3.06 8.70 -1.18
CA VAL A 36 1.72 8.66 -0.60
C VAL A 36 1.56 7.52 0.42
N SER A 37 2.68 6.99 0.95
CA SER A 37 2.66 5.91 1.95
C SER A 37 1.86 6.28 3.22
N PRO A 38 0.95 5.41 3.69
CA PRO A 38 0.25 5.61 4.96
C PRO A 38 1.14 5.25 6.15
N THR A 39 1.75 6.26 6.75
CA THR A 39 2.70 6.12 7.88
C THR A 39 2.06 5.58 9.17
N ASN A 40 0.75 5.78 9.35
CA ASN A 40 -0.02 5.26 10.48
C ASN A 40 -0.38 3.78 10.34
N ILE A 41 -0.60 3.28 9.11
CA ILE A 41 -0.93 1.89 8.82
C ILE A 41 0.34 1.03 8.77
N ARG A 42 1.47 1.61 8.33
CA ARG A 42 2.76 0.93 8.17
C ARG A 42 2.65 -0.30 7.27
N VAL A 43 2.34 -0.06 6.00
CA VAL A 43 2.37 -1.12 4.98
C VAL A 43 3.80 -1.62 4.85
N ARG A 44 4.06 -2.87 5.21
CA ARG A 44 5.39 -3.49 5.24
C ARG A 44 5.75 -4.13 3.92
N GLN A 45 4.79 -4.86 3.33
CA GLN A 45 4.99 -5.57 2.08
C GLN A 45 3.79 -5.35 1.17
N VAL A 46 4.04 -5.09 -0.10
CA VAL A 46 3.02 -5.00 -1.15
C VAL A 46 3.10 -6.28 -1.97
N GLU A 47 2.02 -7.06 -1.95
CA GLU A 47 1.89 -8.29 -2.76
C GLU A 47 1.25 -7.97 -4.10
N ARG A 48 0.29 -7.04 -4.12
CA ARG A 48 -0.35 -6.56 -5.34
C ARG A 48 -0.77 -5.10 -5.19
N LEU A 49 -0.72 -4.37 -6.29
CA LEU A 49 -1.19 -2.99 -6.39
C LEU A 49 -2.08 -2.87 -7.64
N VAL A 50 -3.27 -2.34 -7.46
CA VAL A 50 -4.23 -2.10 -8.54
C VAL A 50 -4.60 -0.62 -8.53
N ALA A 51 -4.21 0.10 -9.57
CA ALA A 51 -4.69 1.45 -9.83
C ALA A 51 -6.05 1.35 -10.52
N VAL A 52 -7.12 1.73 -9.83
CA VAL A 52 -8.49 1.67 -10.37
C VAL A 52 -8.77 2.93 -11.19
N ASP A 53 -8.48 4.09 -10.61
CA ASP A 53 -8.50 5.39 -11.29
C ASP A 53 -7.48 6.36 -10.66
N ASP A 54 -7.64 7.67 -10.88
CA ASP A 54 -6.70 8.67 -10.38
C ASP A 54 -6.74 8.84 -8.85
N ALA A 55 -7.91 8.63 -8.24
CA ALA A 55 -8.15 8.77 -6.81
C ALA A 55 -8.18 7.44 -6.07
N HIS A 56 -8.51 6.35 -6.76
CA HIS A 56 -8.69 5.02 -6.18
C HIS A 56 -7.53 4.07 -6.51
N VAL A 57 -6.87 3.58 -5.46
CA VAL A 57 -5.87 2.51 -5.52
C VAL A 57 -6.17 1.47 -4.44
N ASP A 58 -6.07 0.20 -4.82
CA ASP A 58 -6.16 -0.94 -3.92
C ASP A 58 -4.78 -1.61 -3.79
N VAL A 59 -4.40 -1.94 -2.56
CA VAL A 59 -3.12 -2.58 -2.24
C VAL A 59 -3.40 -3.82 -1.41
N LEU A 60 -3.10 -5.00 -1.97
CA LEU A 60 -3.01 -6.21 -1.18
C LEU A 60 -1.64 -6.21 -0.51
N GLY A 61 -1.62 -6.02 0.80
CA GLY A 61 -0.38 -5.82 1.52
C GLY A 61 -0.42 -6.27 2.97
N ARG A 62 0.77 -6.49 3.52
CA ARG A 62 0.96 -6.79 4.94
C ARG A 62 1.22 -5.52 5.70
N TYR A 63 0.51 -5.28 6.78
CA TYR A 63 0.64 -4.04 7.54
C TYR A 63 0.87 -4.26 9.05
N GLY A 64 1.27 -3.18 9.72
CA GLY A 64 1.51 -3.17 11.16
C GLY A 64 2.76 -3.95 11.59
N THR A 65 2.83 -4.28 12.88
CA THR A 65 3.93 -5.05 13.47
C THR A 65 3.75 -6.55 13.26
N ALA A 66 2.51 -7.04 13.23
CA ALA A 66 2.20 -8.45 13.04
C ALA A 66 2.23 -8.90 11.56
N CYS A 67 2.45 -7.97 10.62
CA CYS A 67 2.44 -8.27 9.18
C CYS A 67 1.15 -8.98 8.72
N THR A 68 0.02 -8.48 9.22
CA THR A 68 -1.31 -8.97 8.87
C THR A 68 -1.60 -8.63 7.41
N LEU A 69 -1.94 -9.63 6.61
CA LEU A 69 -2.35 -9.43 5.22
C LEU A 69 -3.75 -8.82 5.18
N SER A 70 -3.91 -7.75 4.40
CA SER A 70 -5.21 -7.12 4.17
C SER A 70 -5.26 -6.42 2.83
N ASP A 71 -6.48 -6.18 2.34
CA ASP A 71 -6.74 -5.08 1.41
C ASP A 71 -6.55 -3.73 2.13
N ILE A 72 -5.85 -2.80 1.49
CA ILE A 72 -5.52 -1.47 1.98
C ILE A 72 -5.76 -0.50 0.83
N SER A 73 -6.75 0.36 0.97
CA SER A 73 -7.20 1.20 -0.15
C SER A 73 -7.15 2.68 0.19
N SER A 74 -6.97 3.47 -0.85
CA SER A 74 -7.22 4.91 -0.82
C SER A 74 -8.26 5.25 -1.88
N TYR A 75 -9.15 6.17 -1.56
CA TYR A 75 -10.10 6.81 -2.48
C TYR A 75 -9.81 8.31 -2.64
N THR A 76 -8.66 8.76 -2.14
CA THR A 76 -8.27 10.17 -2.03
C THR A 76 -6.88 10.40 -2.62
N SER A 77 -6.58 9.73 -3.73
CA SER A 77 -5.28 9.84 -4.41
C SER A 77 -4.06 9.50 -3.53
N GLY A 78 -4.26 8.68 -2.49
CA GLY A 78 -3.24 8.33 -1.51
C GLY A 78 -3.08 9.30 -0.33
N GLU A 79 -3.97 10.29 -0.17
CA GLU A 79 -3.95 11.19 1.00
C GLU A 79 -4.43 10.47 2.27
N PHE A 80 -5.48 9.66 2.15
CA PHE A 80 -6.07 8.88 3.23
C PHE A 80 -6.18 7.42 2.82
N TRP A 81 -5.88 6.55 3.76
CA TRP A 81 -5.88 5.12 3.56
C TRP A 81 -6.68 4.43 4.64
N GLN A 82 -7.31 3.32 4.26
CA GLN A 82 -8.09 2.51 5.16
C GLN A 82 -7.81 1.03 4.89
N VAL A 83 -7.83 0.24 5.97
CA VAL A 83 -7.62 -1.21 5.94
C VAL A 83 -8.98 -1.90 5.89
N TYR A 84 -9.13 -2.89 5.01
CA TYR A 84 -10.35 -3.66 4.80
C TYR A 84 -10.07 -5.17 4.87
N PRO A 85 -9.95 -5.75 6.08
CA PRO A 85 -9.62 -7.17 6.23
C PRO A 85 -10.65 -8.11 5.59
N ASP A 86 -11.92 -7.71 5.57
CA ASP A 86 -13.05 -8.41 4.97
C ASP A 86 -12.94 -8.53 3.44
N ARG A 87 -12.23 -7.61 2.77
CA ARG A 87 -12.06 -7.60 1.31
C ARG A 87 -10.80 -8.34 0.83
N THR A 88 -9.94 -8.76 1.75
CA THR A 88 -8.68 -9.46 1.44
C THR A 88 -8.89 -10.70 0.59
N ALA A 89 -9.93 -11.50 0.88
CA ALA A 89 -10.22 -12.74 0.17
C ALA A 89 -10.82 -12.50 -1.24
N THR A 90 -11.39 -11.32 -1.46
CA THR A 90 -12.01 -10.91 -2.73
C THR A 90 -11.17 -9.89 -3.48
N PHE A 91 -9.90 -9.73 -3.10
CA PHE A 91 -9.01 -8.75 -3.72
C PHE A 91 -8.93 -9.04 -5.24
N PRO A 92 -8.98 -8.01 -6.11
CA PRO A 92 -8.94 -8.21 -7.55
C PRO A 92 -7.72 -9.04 -8.01
N ASN A 93 -7.99 -10.06 -8.83
CA ASN A 93 -6.97 -10.95 -9.39
C ASN A 93 -6.07 -10.27 -10.43
#